data_AF-A0A2V6FSK5-F1
#
_entry.id   AF-A0A2V6FSK5-F1
#
_cell.length_a   1.000
_cell.length_b   1.000
_cell.length_c   1.000
_cell.angle_alpha   90.00
_cell.angle_beta   90.00
_cell.angle_gamma   90.00
#
_symmetry.space_group_name_H-M   'P 1'
#
loop_
_entity.id
_entity.type
_entity.pdbx_description
1 polymer ?
#
loop_
_entity_poly.entity_id
_entity_poly.type
_entity_poly.pdbx_seq_one_letter_code
_entity_poly.pdbx_strand_id
1 'polypeptide(L)'
;MQWIAPSEKDEANGKLEKRLWEAADQLRANSGLNPQQYSGPVLGLIFLRFAEVRFAKQRASLEKKEKGSRRGSRLNDPNAYTAEGIIFLAPDARFDFLLKLPEGANIGSKVNDAMRAIERDNPQLAGVLPKTYEL
;
A
#
# COMPACT_ATOMS: atom_id res chain seq x y z
N MET A 1 -7.79 -12.74 38.50
CA MET A 1 -7.57 -11.31 38.22
C MET A 1 -7.61 -11.11 36.71
N GLN A 2 -8.67 -10.48 36.20
CA GLN A 2 -8.76 -10.07 34.80
C GLN A 2 -8.13 -8.69 34.67
N TRP A 3 -6.99 -8.59 34.00
CA TRP A 3 -6.40 -7.31 33.64
C TRP A 3 -7.07 -6.86 32.33
N ILE A 4 -7.77 -5.73 32.38
CA ILE A 4 -8.33 -5.06 31.19
C ILE A 4 -7.41 -3.87 30.92
N ALA A 5 -6.73 -3.87 29.76
CA ALA A 5 -5.90 -2.74 29.35
C ALA A 5 -6.77 -1.48 29.24
N PRO A 6 -6.32 -0.31 29.75
CA PRO A 6 -7.04 0.93 29.54
C PRO A 6 -7.01 1.27 28.04
N SER A 7 -8.17 1.54 27.44
CA SER A 7 -8.26 2.00 26.06
C SER A 7 -7.81 3.46 26.00
N GLU A 8 -6.51 3.69 25.92
CA GLU A 8 -5.99 4.99 25.49
C GLU A 8 -6.48 5.22 24.05
N LYS A 9 -7.55 6.03 23.92
CA LYS A 9 -7.90 6.61 22.62
C LYS A 9 -6.75 7.53 22.25
N ASP A 10 -5.86 7.05 21.37
CA ASP A 10 -4.84 7.87 20.74
C ASP A 10 -5.52 9.07 20.06
N GLU A 11 -5.49 10.25 20.68
CA GLU A 11 -6.07 11.48 20.10
C GLU A 11 -5.47 11.79 18.72
N ALA A 12 -4.22 11.38 18.51
CA ALA A 12 -3.54 11.44 17.22
C ALA A 12 -4.21 10.54 16.16
N ASN A 13 -4.61 9.32 16.53
CA ASN A 13 -5.36 8.42 15.65
C ASN A 13 -6.75 8.99 15.37
N GLY A 14 -7.46 9.50 16.38
CA GLY A 14 -8.77 10.12 16.17
C GLY A 14 -8.74 11.33 15.23
N LYS A 15 -7.66 12.15 15.28
CA LYS A 15 -7.45 13.26 14.33
C LYS A 15 -7.10 12.76 12.93
N LEU A 16 -6.30 11.70 12.81
CA LEU A 16 -5.96 11.09 11.53
C LEU A 16 -7.20 10.46 10.86
N GLU A 17 -7.98 9.70 11.62
CA GLU A 17 -9.25 9.10 11.19
C GLU A 17 -10.21 10.17 10.67
N LYS A 18 -10.40 11.28 11.41
CA LYS A 18 -11.23 12.39 10.95
C LYS A 18 -10.76 12.98 9.62
N ARG A 19 -9.46 13.22 9.46
CA ARG A 19 -8.90 13.78 8.21
C ARG A 19 -9.04 12.80 7.04
N LEU A 20 -8.81 11.51 7.27
CA LEU A 20 -9.02 10.48 6.25
C LEU A 20 -10.49 10.37 5.86
N TRP A 21 -11.39 10.47 6.85
CA TRP A 21 -12.83 10.46 6.63
C TRP A 21 -13.30 11.69 5.84
N GLU A 22 -12.85 12.89 6.21
CA GLU A 22 -13.16 14.14 5.49
C GLU A 22 -12.63 14.12 4.06
N ALA A 23 -11.40 13.65 3.83
CA ALA A 23 -10.84 13.52 2.49
C ALA A 23 -11.61 12.50 1.63
N ALA A 24 -12.01 11.37 2.22
CA ALA A 24 -12.83 10.37 1.54
C ALA A 24 -14.25 10.89 1.24
N ASP A 25 -14.84 11.67 2.16
CA ASP A 25 -16.17 12.26 1.98
C ASP A 25 -16.17 13.36 0.91
N GLN A 26 -15.11 14.17 0.83
CA GLN A 26 -14.94 15.15 -0.26
C GLN A 26 -14.80 14.46 -1.62
N LEU A 27 -14.08 13.34 -1.70
CA LEU A 27 -13.91 12.57 -2.93
C LEU A 27 -15.22 11.89 -3.34
N ARG A 28 -16.02 11.42 -2.37
CA ARG A 28 -17.39 10.91 -2.57
C ARG A 28 -18.35 12.00 -3.06
N ALA A 29 -18.37 13.15 -2.40
CA ALA A 29 -19.30 14.25 -2.69
C ALA A 29 -19.05 14.88 -4.07
N ASN A 30 -17.80 14.88 -4.55
CA ASN A 30 -17.40 15.52 -5.80
C ASN A 30 -17.25 14.55 -6.99
N SER A 31 -17.42 13.24 -6.80
CA SER A 31 -17.19 12.26 -7.88
C SER A 31 -18.43 11.89 -8.69
N GLY A 32 -19.65 12.09 -8.16
CA GLY A 32 -20.87 11.61 -8.82
C GLY A 32 -20.95 10.09 -8.97
N LEU A 33 -20.02 9.34 -8.36
CA LEU A 33 -19.88 7.89 -8.44
C LEU A 33 -20.66 7.21 -7.30
N ASN A 34 -21.29 6.09 -7.60
CA ASN A 34 -21.96 5.26 -6.59
C ASN A 34 -20.89 4.67 -5.62
N PRO A 35 -21.11 4.57 -4.29
CA PRO A 35 -20.19 3.92 -3.35
C PRO A 35 -19.54 2.61 -3.77
N GLN A 36 -20.23 1.76 -4.55
CA GLN A 36 -19.64 0.55 -5.13
C GLN A 36 -18.52 0.83 -6.16
N GLN A 37 -18.55 1.96 -6.86
CA GLN A 37 -17.61 2.28 -7.94
C GLN A 37 -16.32 2.92 -7.41
N TYR A 38 -16.39 3.82 -6.41
CA TYR A 38 -15.18 4.50 -5.91
C TYR A 38 -14.52 3.80 -4.71
N SER A 39 -15.21 2.92 -3.98
CA SER A 39 -14.66 2.28 -2.77
C SER A 39 -13.49 1.33 -3.05
N GLY A 40 -13.59 0.53 -4.13
CA GLY A 40 -12.51 -0.38 -4.53
C GLY A 40 -11.19 0.36 -4.81
N PRO A 41 -11.17 1.33 -5.74
CA PRO A 41 -9.96 2.07 -6.07
C PRO A 41 -9.33 2.81 -4.89
N VAL A 42 -10.15 3.46 -4.05
CA VAL A 42 -9.69 4.16 -2.86
C VAL A 42 -9.06 3.19 -1.86
N LEU A 43 -9.70 2.04 -1.62
CA LEU A 43 -9.14 0.99 -0.76
C LEU A 43 -7.83 0.44 -1.32
N GLY A 44 -7.72 0.30 -2.64
CA GLY A 44 -6.48 -0.09 -3.32
C GLY A 44 -5.34 0.92 -3.08
N LEU A 45 -5.61 2.21 -3.18
CA LEU A 45 -4.62 3.26 -2.90
C LEU A 45 -4.19 3.29 -1.43
N ILE A 46 -5.12 3.11 -0.49
CA ILE A 46 -4.81 3.01 0.94
C ILE A 46 -3.92 1.79 1.20
N PHE A 47 -4.25 0.64 0.62
CA PHE A 47 -3.44 -0.57 0.71
C PHE A 47 -2.03 -0.35 0.16
N LEU A 48 -1.90 0.25 -1.03
CA LEU A 48 -0.60 0.54 -1.64
C LEU A 48 0.23 1.48 -0.76
N ARG A 49 -0.39 2.51 -0.18
CA ARG A 49 0.30 3.42 0.74
C ARG A 49 0.78 2.70 2.00
N PHE A 50 -0.04 1.83 2.56
CA PHE A 50 0.34 1.01 3.72
C PHE A 50 1.50 0.05 3.40
N ALA A 51 1.43 -0.63 2.25
CA ALA A 51 2.47 -1.54 1.79
C ALA A 51 3.80 -0.79 1.55
N GLU A 52 3.77 0.39 0.91
CA GLU A 52 4.95 1.21 0.62
C GLU A 52 5.72 1.56 1.89
N VAL A 53 5.04 2.00 2.95
CA VAL A 53 5.70 2.40 4.20
C VAL A 53 6.47 1.23 4.82
N ARG A 54 5.88 0.03 4.82
CA ARG A 54 6.53 -1.18 5.35
C ARG A 54 7.68 -1.65 4.46
N PHE A 55 7.46 -1.65 3.14
CA PHE A 55 8.46 -2.02 2.14
C PHE A 55 9.68 -1.09 2.21
N ALA A 56 9.49 0.22 2.22
CA ALA A 56 10.55 1.22 2.27
C ALA A 56 11.43 1.06 3.53
N LYS A 57 10.80 0.82 4.69
CA LYS A 57 11.52 0.56 5.95
C LYS A 57 12.42 -0.66 5.86
N GLN A 58 11.92 -1.77 5.29
CA GLN A 58 12.71 -2.99 5.13
C GLN A 58 13.80 -2.82 4.09
N ARG A 59 13.50 -2.17 2.96
CA ARG A 59 14.50 -1.90 1.93
C ARG A 59 15.66 -1.07 2.46
N ALA A 60 15.39 -0.01 3.22
CA ALA A 60 16.44 0.79 3.87
C ALA A 60 17.28 -0.03 4.88
N SER A 61 16.66 -0.99 5.59
CA SER A 61 17.38 -1.93 6.47
C SER A 61 18.30 -2.86 5.67
N LEU A 62 17.81 -3.41 4.56
CA LEU A 62 18.59 -4.26 3.66
C LEU A 62 19.74 -3.48 3.00
N GLU A 63 19.53 -2.23 2.58
CA GLU A 63 20.57 -1.36 1.99
C GLU A 63 21.71 -1.11 2.99
N LYS A 64 21.40 -0.89 4.26
CA LYS A 64 22.41 -0.74 5.32
C LYS A 64 23.21 -2.02 5.52
N LYS A 65 22.55 -3.19 5.49
CA LYS A 65 23.20 -4.50 5.61
C LYS A 65 24.07 -4.82 4.40
N GLU A 66 23.66 -4.40 3.20
CA GLU A 66 24.42 -4.60 1.96
C GLU A 66 25.74 -3.84 1.97
N LYS A 67 25.75 -2.58 2.44
CA LYS A 67 26.98 -1.77 2.55
C LYS A 67 28.08 -2.41 3.42
N GLY A 68 27.74 -3.37 4.28
CA GLY A 68 28.68 -4.13 5.11
C GLY A 68 28.91 -5.58 4.66
N SER A 69 28.33 -6.03 3.55
CA SER A 69 28.27 -7.44 3.14
C SER A 69 28.98 -7.69 1.81
N ARG A 70 29.79 -8.75 1.74
CA ARG A 70 30.34 -9.29 0.46
C ARG A 70 29.35 -10.17 -0.31
N ARG A 71 28.22 -10.54 0.29
CA ARG A 71 27.11 -11.25 -0.39
C ARG A 71 26.28 -10.25 -1.18
N GLY A 72 25.94 -10.61 -2.43
CA GLY A 72 25.20 -9.77 -3.38
C GLY A 72 23.86 -9.22 -2.87
N SER A 73 23.34 -8.21 -3.57
CA SER A 73 22.16 -7.44 -3.18
C SER A 73 20.92 -8.31 -3.01
N ARG A 74 20.25 -8.17 -1.86
CA ARG A 74 18.94 -8.79 -1.58
C ARG A 74 17.78 -7.81 -1.75
N LEU A 75 18.04 -6.60 -2.24
CA LEU A 75 17.04 -5.53 -2.37
C LEU A 75 15.94 -5.87 -3.37
N ASN A 76 16.23 -6.70 -4.35
CA ASN A 76 15.30 -7.10 -5.40
C ASN A 76 14.84 -8.56 -5.24
N ASP A 77 15.12 -9.19 -4.09
CA ASP A 77 14.68 -10.56 -3.80
C ASP A 77 13.39 -10.52 -2.96
N PRO A 78 12.22 -10.93 -3.50
CA PRO A 78 10.97 -10.94 -2.76
C PRO A 78 11.02 -11.76 -1.46
N ASN A 79 11.88 -12.79 -1.38
CA ASN A 79 12.01 -13.61 -0.17
C ASN A 79 12.57 -12.83 1.01
N ALA A 80 13.42 -11.82 0.76
CA ALA A 80 14.02 -10.97 1.80
C ALA A 80 12.98 -10.06 2.50
N TYR A 81 11.80 -9.92 1.90
CA TYR A 81 10.67 -9.16 2.43
C TYR A 81 9.61 -10.09 3.02
N THR A 82 9.31 -11.18 2.30
CA THR A 82 8.30 -12.16 2.72
C THR A 82 8.66 -12.82 4.05
N ALA A 83 9.94 -13.07 4.33
CA ALA A 83 10.42 -13.62 5.60
C ALA A 83 10.05 -12.75 6.83
N GLU A 84 9.83 -11.45 6.63
CA GLU A 84 9.44 -10.49 7.67
C GLU A 84 7.93 -10.16 7.61
N GLY A 85 7.15 -10.89 6.81
CA GLY A 85 5.74 -10.62 6.57
C GLY A 85 5.49 -9.29 5.84
N ILE A 86 6.45 -8.86 5.00
CA ILE A 86 6.39 -7.61 4.24
C ILE A 86 6.16 -7.93 2.76
N ILE A 87 5.24 -7.19 2.15
CA ILE A 87 4.92 -7.30 0.74
C ILE A 87 6.05 -6.70 -0.08
N PHE A 88 6.58 -7.45 -1.04
CA PHE A 88 7.53 -6.94 -2.01
C PHE A 88 6.81 -6.05 -3.03
N LEU A 89 7.37 -4.86 -3.28
CA LEU A 89 6.84 -3.91 -4.26
C LEU A 89 7.83 -3.71 -5.42
N ALA A 90 7.43 -4.20 -6.59
CA ALA A 90 8.07 -3.88 -7.85
C ALA A 90 7.99 -2.36 -8.14
N PRO A 91 8.92 -1.79 -8.94
CA PRO A 91 8.96 -0.35 -9.17
C PRO A 91 7.66 0.27 -9.69
N ASP A 92 6.92 -0.45 -10.50
CA ASP A 92 5.62 -0.09 -11.08
C ASP A 92 4.44 -0.24 -10.09
N ALA A 93 4.63 -1.00 -9.01
CA ALA A 93 3.65 -1.15 -7.93
C ALA A 93 3.88 -0.20 -6.75
N ARG A 94 4.92 0.64 -6.80
CA ARG A 94 5.25 1.58 -5.71
C ARG A 94 4.31 2.78 -5.73
N PHE A 95 3.93 3.23 -4.54
CA PHE A 95 3.04 4.39 -4.41
C PHE A 95 3.68 5.65 -5.00
N ASP A 96 4.98 5.83 -4.82
CA ASP A 96 5.74 6.95 -5.38
C ASP A 96 5.77 6.96 -6.91
N PHE A 97 5.66 5.79 -7.56
CA PHE A 97 5.55 5.72 -9.02
C PHE A 97 4.19 6.25 -9.48
N LEU A 98 3.11 5.85 -8.80
CA LEU A 98 1.76 6.31 -9.11
C LEU A 98 1.60 7.83 -8.89
N LEU A 99 2.22 8.39 -7.86
CA LEU A 99 2.23 9.83 -7.60
C LEU A 99 2.93 10.66 -8.68
N LYS A 100 3.86 10.06 -9.43
CA LYS A 100 4.64 10.74 -10.47
C LYS A 100 4.02 10.63 -11.86
N LEU A 101 2.86 9.98 -11.97
CA LEU A 101 2.15 9.89 -13.23
C LEU A 101 1.65 11.27 -13.68
N PRO A 102 1.66 11.57 -14.99
CA PRO A 102 1.15 12.83 -15.50
C PRO A 102 -0.35 12.97 -15.28
N GLU A 103 -0.83 14.21 -15.16
CA GLU A 103 -2.27 14.50 -15.16
C GLU A 103 -2.92 13.95 -16.44
N GLY A 104 -4.06 13.27 -16.29
CA GLY A 104 -4.75 12.59 -17.40
C GLY A 104 -4.33 11.13 -17.65
N ALA A 105 -3.33 10.62 -16.91
CA ALA A 105 -3.08 9.18 -16.91
C ALA A 105 -4.28 8.41 -16.34
N ASN A 106 -4.57 7.22 -16.89
CA ASN A 106 -5.61 6.35 -16.35
C ASN A 106 -5.11 5.70 -15.04
N ILE A 107 -5.30 6.40 -13.91
CA ILE A 107 -4.90 5.97 -12.57
C ILE A 107 -5.54 4.63 -12.22
N GLY A 108 -6.76 4.38 -12.69
CA GLY A 108 -7.47 3.11 -12.56
C GLY A 108 -6.71 1.91 -13.04
N SER A 109 -6.36 1.96 -14.32
CA SER A 109 -5.55 0.93 -14.94
C SER A 109 -4.21 0.77 -14.22
N LYS A 110 -3.59 1.87 -13.78
CA LYS A 110 -2.28 1.80 -13.10
C LYS A 110 -2.35 1.19 -11.70
N VAL A 111 -3.42 1.44 -10.96
CA VAL A 111 -3.67 0.76 -9.67
C VAL A 111 -3.97 -0.72 -9.90
N ASN A 112 -4.76 -1.07 -10.93
CA ASN A 112 -4.98 -2.46 -11.32
C ASN A 112 -3.67 -3.18 -11.67
N ASP A 113 -2.81 -2.55 -12.47
CA ASP A 113 -1.51 -3.08 -12.87
C ASP A 113 -0.58 -3.26 -11.65
N ALA A 114 -0.58 -2.29 -10.72
CA ALA A 114 0.15 -2.39 -9.47
C ALA A 114 -0.30 -3.58 -8.62
N MET A 115 -1.61 -3.84 -8.48
CA MET A 115 -2.09 -5.01 -7.74
C MET A 115 -1.69 -6.33 -8.40
N ARG A 116 -1.73 -6.41 -9.74
CA ARG A 116 -1.29 -7.61 -10.46
C ARG A 116 0.21 -7.87 -10.27
N ALA A 117 1.03 -6.81 -10.31
CA ALA A 117 2.46 -6.90 -10.03
C ALA A 117 2.72 -7.40 -8.59
N ILE A 118 1.94 -6.91 -7.62
CA ILE A 118 2.02 -7.38 -6.23
C ILE A 118 1.68 -8.87 -6.13
N GLU A 119 0.58 -9.34 -6.72
CA GLU A 119 0.24 -10.76 -6.69
C GLU A 119 1.31 -11.65 -7.35
N ARG A 120 1.88 -11.20 -8.48
CA ARG A 120 2.93 -11.93 -9.19
C ARG A 120 4.16 -12.14 -8.32
N ASP A 121 4.58 -11.09 -7.62
CA ASP A 121 5.84 -11.11 -6.86
C ASP A 121 5.64 -11.57 -5.41
N ASN A 122 4.38 -11.77 -4.98
CA ASN A 122 4.00 -12.24 -3.66
C ASN A 122 2.95 -13.37 -3.77
N PRO A 123 3.37 -14.61 -4.07
CA PRO A 123 2.46 -15.73 -4.31
C PRO A 123 1.44 -16.00 -3.18
N GLN A 124 1.78 -15.64 -1.95
CA GLN A 124 0.90 -15.72 -0.78
C GLN A 124 -0.33 -14.80 -0.86
N LEU A 125 -0.34 -13.81 -1.75
CA LEU A 125 -1.44 -12.89 -1.98
C LEU A 125 -2.28 -13.25 -3.21
N ALA A 126 -1.97 -14.37 -3.89
CA ALA A 126 -2.67 -14.76 -5.11
C ALA A 126 -4.18 -14.94 -4.87
N GLY A 127 -4.99 -14.12 -5.56
CA GLY A 127 -6.45 -14.18 -5.48
C GLY A 127 -7.06 -13.41 -4.30
N VAL A 128 -6.24 -12.73 -3.50
CA VAL A 128 -6.70 -11.89 -2.38
C VAL A 128 -6.96 -10.46 -2.82
N LEU A 129 -6.19 -9.94 -3.78
CA LEU A 129 -6.31 -8.55 -4.22
C LEU A 129 -7.39 -8.41 -5.31
N PRO A 130 -8.26 -7.39 -5.24
CA PRO A 130 -9.21 -7.10 -6.30
C PRO A 130 -8.47 -6.84 -7.63
N LYS A 131 -8.92 -7.48 -8.71
CA LYS A 131 -8.26 -7.44 -10.04
C LYS A 131 -8.95 -6.49 -11.03
N THR A 132 -10.06 -5.92 -10.60
CA THR A 132 -10.95 -5.05 -11.38
C THR A 132 -11.38 -3.88 -10.52
N TYR A 133 -10.58 -2.83 -10.53
CA TYR A 133 -11.01 -1.49 -10.14
C TYR A 133 -11.56 -0.82 -11.40
N GLU A 134 -12.87 -0.56 -11.42
CA GLU A 134 -13.48 0.35 -12.38
C GLU A 134 -13.26 1.78 -11.84
N LEU A 135 -12.43 2.56 -12.53
CA LEU A 135 -12.12 3.96 -12.23
C LEU A 135 -12.50 4.82 -13.42
#